data_AF-A0A9Q8QMW1-F1
#
_entry.id   AF-A0A9Q8QMW1-F1
#
_cell.length_a   1.000
_cell.length_b   1.000
_cell.length_c   1.000
_cell.angle_alpha   90.00
_cell.angle_beta   90.00
_cell.angle_gamma   90.00
#
_symmetry.space_group_name_H-M   'P 1'
#
loop_
_entity.id
_entity.type
_entity.pdbx_description
1 polymer ?
#
loop_
_entity_poly.entity_id
_entity_poly.type
_entity_poly.pdbx_seq_one_letter_code
_entity_poly.pdbx_strand_id
1 'polypeptide(L)'
;MASAAHITIPLPLLPEGWSAEKDFKAIGQLSGATQRSIEPVGPHFLAHARRSRNNRTFSEDDRIQAQENAKKIEDGDESDVSEPEDPMMLQSQAKDWKTQDHYKVLGISKYRWKATEEQIKKAHRKKVLKHHPDKKAAQGATEDDQFFKCIQKATEVLLDPVKRRQYDSVDEEADVEPPTKKQLQKGGDNSYYKLWSKVFKSEARFSKTHPVPTFGDVNSSKEHVEDFYNFWYNFDSWRSFEYLDEDVPDDNENRDQKRHVERKNANARKKKKAEDNARLRKLLDDASAGDERIKRFRQEANAAKNKKRLDKEAAEKRAAEEAQSKKEAEAKAAKEAEEKAKTDRDAAKKAKEAAKNAVKKNKRVLKGSVKDANYFAADASAAQIDAVLNDVELVQGKIDPDEIAALAGKLNGLTVADDIKGVWAGEVKRLVDAGKLKEGEAKTLA
;
A
#
# COMPACT_ATOMS: atom_id res chain seq x y z
N MET A 1 -8.34 -72.77 31.80
CA MET A 1 -7.57 -72.54 33.04
C MET A 1 -6.79 -71.25 32.86
N ALA A 2 -7.34 -70.12 33.31
CA ALA A 2 -6.65 -68.83 33.21
C ALA A 2 -5.60 -68.75 34.33
N SER A 3 -4.33 -68.62 33.94
CA SER A 3 -3.22 -68.41 34.88
C SER A 3 -3.20 -66.95 35.30
N ALA A 4 -3.37 -66.68 36.60
CA ALA A 4 -3.24 -65.35 37.17
C ALA A 4 -1.75 -65.05 37.43
N ALA A 5 -1.16 -64.16 36.65
CA ALA A 5 0.17 -63.64 36.92
C ALA A 5 0.09 -62.54 37.99
N HIS A 6 0.65 -62.79 39.17
CA HIS A 6 0.85 -61.76 40.18
C HIS A 6 2.06 -60.90 39.79
N ILE A 7 1.80 -59.67 39.34
CA ILE A 7 2.84 -58.67 39.09
C ILE A 7 2.95 -57.80 40.34
N THR A 8 3.99 -58.02 41.13
CA THR A 8 4.30 -57.18 42.29
C THR A 8 5.03 -55.93 41.80
N ILE A 9 4.32 -54.80 41.71
CA ILE A 9 4.93 -53.50 41.37
C ILE A 9 5.37 -52.85 42.69
N PRO A 10 6.68 -52.81 43.01
CA PRO A 10 7.13 -52.10 44.19
C PRO A 10 6.90 -50.59 43.98
N LEU A 11 6.38 -49.92 45.02
CA LEU A 11 6.29 -48.46 45.00
C LEU A 11 7.69 -47.85 44.94
N PRO A 12 7.87 -46.69 44.27
CA PRO A 12 9.15 -46.02 44.21
C PRO A 12 9.66 -45.67 45.61
N LEU A 13 10.96 -45.85 45.82
CA LEU A 13 11.62 -45.49 47.08
C LEU A 13 11.48 -43.98 47.31
N LEU A 14 11.10 -43.61 48.53
CA LEU A 14 10.99 -42.20 48.92
C LEU A 14 12.37 -41.54 48.92
N PRO A 15 12.50 -40.26 48.55
CA PRO A 15 13.77 -39.53 48.56
C PRO A 15 14.43 -39.53 49.94
N GLU A 16 15.76 -39.60 49.98
CA GLU A 16 16.55 -39.46 51.22
C GLU A 16 16.21 -38.12 51.91
N GLY A 17 15.73 -38.20 53.14
CA GLY A 17 15.33 -37.03 53.94
C GLY A 17 13.82 -36.77 54.01
N TRP A 18 12.99 -37.51 53.26
CA TRP A 18 11.54 -37.44 53.42
C TRP A 18 11.11 -37.96 54.80
N SER A 19 10.33 -37.15 55.53
CA SER A 19 9.70 -37.57 56.79
C SER A 19 8.18 -37.42 56.71
N ALA A 20 7.46 -38.44 57.17
CA ALA A 20 6.00 -38.46 57.16
C ALA A 20 5.36 -37.29 57.94
N GLU A 21 6.08 -36.73 58.92
CA GLU A 21 5.57 -35.63 59.75
C GLU A 21 5.73 -34.25 59.10
N LYS A 22 6.77 -34.04 58.28
CA LYS A 22 7.07 -32.71 57.68
C LYS A 22 6.66 -32.61 56.21
N ASP A 23 6.77 -33.71 55.47
CA ASP A 23 6.67 -33.71 54.02
C ASP A 23 5.36 -34.32 53.50
N PHE A 24 4.53 -34.88 54.39
CA PHE A 24 3.19 -35.37 54.04
C PHE A 24 2.19 -34.21 54.03
N LYS A 25 1.81 -33.76 52.83
CA LYS A 25 0.72 -32.81 52.65
C LYS A 25 -0.54 -33.54 52.19
N ALA A 26 -1.50 -33.73 53.09
CA ALA A 26 -2.81 -34.28 52.71
C ALA A 26 -3.50 -33.33 51.73
N ILE A 27 -3.67 -33.74 50.46
CA ILE A 27 -4.27 -32.92 49.39
C ILE A 27 -5.81 -32.92 49.48
N GLY A 28 -6.37 -33.80 50.31
CA GLY A 28 -7.81 -33.89 50.58
C GLY A 28 -8.14 -35.16 51.35
N GLN A 29 -9.40 -35.30 51.77
CA GLN A 29 -9.93 -36.55 52.29
C GLN A 29 -10.51 -37.37 51.14
N LEU A 30 -10.38 -38.70 51.20
CA LEU A 30 -11.09 -39.58 50.26
C LEU A 30 -12.59 -39.30 50.38
N SER A 31 -13.28 -39.16 49.25
CA SER A 31 -14.73 -39.07 49.25
C SER A 31 -15.33 -40.34 49.85
N GLY A 32 -16.42 -40.19 50.60
CA GLY A 32 -17.14 -41.34 51.17
C GLY A 32 -17.61 -42.29 50.09
N ALA A 33 -17.65 -43.59 50.41
CA ALA A 33 -18.18 -44.61 49.51
C ALA A 33 -19.63 -44.26 49.14
N THR A 34 -19.92 -44.18 47.84
CA THR A 34 -21.27 -43.89 47.33
C THR A 34 -21.78 -45.13 46.63
N GLN A 35 -22.89 -45.68 47.11
CA GLN A 35 -23.57 -46.78 46.42
C GLN A 35 -24.33 -46.21 45.22
N ARG A 36 -24.02 -46.70 44.01
CA ARG A 36 -24.75 -46.34 42.78
C ARG A 36 -25.32 -47.60 42.13
N SER A 37 -26.56 -47.50 41.67
CA SER A 37 -27.12 -48.52 40.78
C SER A 37 -26.45 -48.41 39.43
N ILE A 38 -25.87 -49.52 38.95
CA ILE A 38 -25.28 -49.60 37.61
C ILE A 38 -26.25 -50.40 36.76
N GLU A 39 -26.83 -49.73 35.77
CA GLU A 39 -27.62 -50.44 34.76
C GLU A 39 -26.68 -51.02 33.71
N PRO A 40 -26.90 -52.27 33.27
CA PRO A 40 -26.16 -52.82 32.16
C PRO A 40 -26.57 -52.08 30.89
N VAL A 41 -25.66 -51.27 30.36
CA VAL A 41 -25.85 -50.48 29.15
C VAL A 41 -24.83 -50.90 28.09
N GLY A 42 -25.16 -50.63 26.83
CA GLY A 42 -24.24 -50.82 25.70
C GLY A 42 -24.60 -51.97 24.75
N PRO A 43 -23.89 -52.05 23.62
CA PRO A 43 -24.27 -52.89 22.49
C PRO A 43 -24.31 -54.38 22.82
N HIS A 44 -23.41 -54.86 23.68
CA HIS A 44 -23.34 -56.28 24.04
C HIS A 44 -24.49 -56.70 24.96
N PHE A 45 -24.88 -55.87 25.93
CA PHE A 45 -26.05 -56.14 26.76
C PHE A 45 -27.33 -56.10 25.93
N LEU A 46 -27.48 -55.09 25.05
CA LEU A 46 -28.63 -55.00 24.14
C LEU A 46 -28.71 -56.21 23.19
N ALA A 47 -27.57 -56.70 22.69
CA ALA A 47 -27.53 -57.91 21.87
C ALA A 47 -27.93 -59.15 22.68
N HIS A 48 -27.45 -59.30 23.92
CA HIS A 48 -27.88 -60.37 24.82
C HIS A 48 -29.38 -60.31 25.10
N ALA A 49 -29.90 -59.15 25.52
CA ALA A 49 -31.31 -58.94 25.80
C ALA A 49 -32.20 -59.22 24.58
N ARG A 50 -31.77 -58.80 23.38
CA ARG A 50 -32.45 -59.11 22.11
C ARG A 50 -32.51 -60.61 21.84
N ARG A 51 -31.39 -61.33 22.00
CA ARG A 51 -31.35 -62.79 21.82
C ARG A 51 -32.26 -63.50 22.82
N SER A 52 -32.19 -63.13 24.10
CA SER A 52 -33.03 -63.69 25.16
C SER A 52 -34.52 -63.42 24.91
N ARG A 53 -34.89 -62.20 24.49
CA ARG A 53 -36.29 -61.85 24.22
C ARG A 53 -36.87 -62.60 23.02
N ASN A 54 -36.05 -62.86 22.00
CA ASN A 54 -36.49 -63.51 20.77
C ASN A 54 -36.22 -65.03 20.74
N ASN A 55 -35.68 -65.62 21.81
CA ASN A 55 -35.27 -67.03 21.88
C ASN A 55 -34.36 -67.47 20.72
N ARG A 56 -33.35 -66.66 20.39
CA ARG A 56 -32.44 -66.92 19.27
C ARG A 56 -31.08 -67.38 19.74
N THR A 57 -30.46 -68.29 18.99
CA THR A 57 -29.03 -68.58 19.13
C THR A 57 -28.18 -67.40 18.66
N PHE A 58 -26.88 -67.40 19.01
CA PHE A 58 -25.94 -66.37 18.58
C PHE A 58 -25.84 -66.29 17.04
N SER A 59 -25.70 -67.43 16.36
CA SER A 59 -25.60 -67.50 14.90
C SER A 59 -26.87 -67.06 14.17
N GLU A 60 -28.05 -67.39 14.71
CA GLU A 60 -29.33 -66.96 14.13
C GLU A 60 -29.55 -65.46 14.29
N ASP A 61 -29.28 -64.88 15.46
CA ASP A 61 -29.44 -63.44 15.66
C ASP A 61 -28.42 -62.65 14.84
N ASP A 62 -27.17 -63.11 14.75
CA ASP A 62 -26.15 -62.50 13.88
C ASP A 62 -26.56 -62.53 12.41
N ARG A 63 -27.11 -63.66 11.92
CA ARG A 63 -27.62 -63.76 10.54
C ARG A 63 -28.78 -62.79 10.29
N ILE A 64 -29.74 -62.71 11.22
CA ILE A 64 -30.91 -61.82 11.11
C ILE A 64 -30.48 -60.35 11.15
N GLN A 65 -29.57 -60.00 12.05
CA GLN A 65 -29.03 -58.64 12.15
C GLN A 65 -28.21 -58.26 10.92
N ALA A 66 -27.44 -59.19 10.36
CA ALA A 66 -26.73 -58.98 9.10
C ALA A 66 -27.72 -58.74 7.94
N GLN A 67 -28.79 -59.52 7.84
CA GLN A 67 -29.84 -59.33 6.83
C GLN A 67 -30.58 -57.99 7.00
N GLU A 68 -30.94 -57.62 8.23
CA GLU A 68 -31.60 -56.34 8.54
C GLU A 68 -30.70 -55.16 8.20
N ASN A 69 -29.39 -55.25 8.51
CA ASN A 69 -28.42 -54.23 8.16
C ASN A 69 -28.22 -54.12 6.64
N ALA A 70 -28.13 -55.24 5.92
CA ALA A 70 -28.04 -55.24 4.46
C ALA A 70 -29.28 -54.59 3.82
N LYS A 71 -30.47 -54.96 4.31
CA LYS A 71 -31.74 -54.37 3.87
C LYS A 71 -31.79 -52.86 4.17
N LYS A 72 -31.36 -52.43 5.36
CA LYS A 72 -31.28 -51.00 5.71
C LYS A 72 -30.31 -50.21 4.82
N ILE A 73 -29.24 -50.85 4.32
CA ILE A 73 -28.30 -50.22 3.39
C ILE A 73 -28.89 -50.14 1.97
N GLU A 74 -29.66 -51.14 1.56
CA GLU A 74 -30.35 -51.20 0.27
C GLU A 74 -31.53 -50.22 0.20
N ASP A 75 -32.41 -50.24 1.20
CA ASP A 75 -33.57 -49.35 1.37
C ASP A 75 -33.17 -47.91 1.81
N GLY A 76 -31.91 -47.71 2.18
CA GLY A 76 -31.40 -46.42 2.61
C GLY A 76 -31.30 -45.44 1.45
N ASP A 77 -31.73 -44.19 1.69
CA ASP A 77 -31.92 -43.10 0.70
C ASP A 77 -31.04 -43.24 -0.55
N GLU A 78 -31.67 -43.70 -1.63
CA GLU A 78 -31.02 -44.03 -2.92
C GLU A 78 -30.46 -42.79 -3.61
N SER A 79 -30.99 -41.61 -3.27
CA SER A 79 -30.69 -40.32 -3.89
C SER A 79 -29.25 -39.85 -3.72
N ASP A 80 -28.51 -40.40 -2.75
CA ASP A 80 -27.20 -39.88 -2.35
C ASP A 80 -26.01 -40.60 -2.98
N VAL A 81 -26.19 -41.79 -3.58
CA VAL A 81 -25.08 -42.67 -4.01
C VAL A 81 -25.32 -43.31 -5.38
N SER A 82 -26.49 -43.12 -5.99
CA SER A 82 -26.84 -43.82 -7.22
C SER A 82 -26.60 -42.97 -8.47
N GLU A 83 -25.33 -42.81 -8.83
CA GLU A 83 -24.97 -42.44 -10.20
C GLU A 83 -25.07 -43.67 -11.10
N PRO A 84 -25.60 -43.54 -12.33
CA PRO A 84 -25.68 -44.66 -13.26
C PRO A 84 -24.29 -45.25 -13.52
N GLU A 85 -24.18 -46.57 -13.40
CA GLU A 85 -22.92 -47.27 -13.64
C GLU A 85 -22.65 -47.33 -15.15
N ASP A 86 -21.58 -46.66 -15.57
CA ASP A 86 -21.10 -46.73 -16.93
C ASP A 86 -20.62 -48.16 -17.25
N PRO A 87 -21.09 -48.80 -18.34
CA PRO A 87 -20.60 -50.10 -18.78
C PRO A 87 -19.08 -50.18 -18.93
N MET A 88 -18.40 -49.09 -19.30
CA MET A 88 -16.93 -49.06 -19.41
C MET A 88 -16.24 -49.13 -18.03
N MET A 89 -16.86 -48.56 -17.00
CA MET A 89 -16.33 -48.60 -15.62
C MET A 89 -16.42 -50.02 -15.06
N LEU A 90 -17.48 -50.77 -15.37
CA LEU A 90 -17.67 -52.15 -14.93
C LEU A 90 -16.63 -53.12 -15.53
N GLN A 91 -16.05 -52.78 -16.68
CA GLN A 91 -14.99 -53.55 -17.35
C GLN A 91 -13.58 -53.12 -16.90
N SER A 92 -13.46 -52.17 -15.97
CA SER A 92 -12.16 -51.65 -15.52
C SER A 92 -11.39 -52.72 -14.74
N GLN A 93 -10.11 -52.90 -15.09
CA GLN A 93 -9.24 -53.88 -14.45
C GLN A 93 -8.58 -53.31 -13.19
N ALA A 94 -8.42 -54.11 -12.14
CA ALA A 94 -7.81 -53.65 -10.88
C ALA A 94 -6.35 -53.21 -11.05
N LYS A 95 -5.65 -53.71 -12.09
CA LYS A 95 -4.28 -53.33 -12.40
C LYS A 95 -4.16 -51.86 -12.83
N ASP A 96 -5.19 -51.31 -13.46
CA ASP A 96 -5.22 -49.95 -13.99
C ASP A 96 -5.82 -48.95 -12.99
N TRP A 97 -5.80 -49.28 -11.69
CA TRP A 97 -6.41 -48.44 -10.64
C TRP A 97 -5.90 -47.00 -10.59
N LYS A 98 -4.69 -46.72 -11.11
CA LYS A 98 -4.14 -45.35 -11.17
C LYS A 98 -4.86 -44.45 -12.17
N THR A 99 -5.45 -44.99 -13.23
CA THR A 99 -6.20 -44.20 -14.22
C THR A 99 -7.69 -44.12 -13.91
N GLN A 100 -8.15 -44.84 -12.89
CA GLN A 100 -9.54 -44.89 -12.50
C GLN A 100 -9.96 -43.69 -11.66
N ASP A 101 -11.23 -43.33 -11.81
CA ASP A 101 -11.88 -42.32 -10.99
C ASP A 101 -12.50 -42.98 -9.73
N HIS A 102 -11.81 -42.87 -8.60
CA HIS A 102 -12.23 -43.51 -7.35
C HIS A 102 -13.58 -43.02 -6.84
N TYR A 103 -13.93 -41.76 -7.10
CA TYR A 103 -15.23 -41.22 -6.72
C TYR A 103 -16.36 -41.76 -7.61
N LYS A 104 -16.13 -41.89 -8.93
CA LYS A 104 -17.08 -42.54 -9.86
C LYS A 104 -17.25 -44.03 -9.55
N VAL A 105 -16.17 -44.75 -9.23
CA VAL A 105 -16.24 -46.18 -8.82
C VAL A 105 -17.16 -46.37 -7.61
N LEU A 106 -17.09 -45.47 -6.63
CA LEU A 106 -17.98 -45.48 -5.46
C LEU A 106 -19.37 -44.88 -5.71
N GLY A 107 -19.61 -44.22 -6.85
CA GLY A 107 -20.89 -43.58 -7.17
C GLY A 107 -21.14 -42.27 -6.41
N ILE A 108 -20.08 -41.58 -5.99
CA ILE A 108 -20.13 -40.31 -5.25
C ILE A 108 -19.41 -39.18 -6.00
N SER A 109 -19.40 -39.24 -7.34
CA SER A 109 -18.67 -38.28 -8.16
C SER A 109 -19.23 -36.86 -8.07
N LYS A 110 -20.49 -36.69 -7.67
CA LYS A 110 -21.09 -35.40 -7.29
C LYS A 110 -20.39 -34.71 -6.11
N TYR A 111 -19.86 -35.48 -5.15
CA TYR A 111 -19.29 -34.93 -3.92
C TYR A 111 -17.77 -34.67 -4.03
N ARG A 112 -17.02 -35.51 -4.76
CA ARG A 112 -15.55 -35.39 -4.94
C ARG A 112 -14.81 -35.13 -3.63
N TRP A 113 -13.88 -34.18 -3.63
CA TRP A 113 -13.12 -33.69 -2.47
C TRP A 113 -13.99 -33.19 -1.30
N LYS A 114 -15.29 -32.92 -1.51
CA LYS A 114 -16.23 -32.54 -0.44
C LYS A 114 -16.89 -33.76 0.23
N ALA A 115 -16.69 -34.98 -0.28
CA ALA A 115 -17.29 -36.17 0.28
C ALA A 115 -16.80 -36.39 1.72
N THR A 116 -17.73 -36.64 2.65
CA THR A 116 -17.38 -36.97 4.03
C THR A 116 -16.92 -38.43 4.14
N GLU A 117 -16.16 -38.72 5.19
CA GLU A 117 -15.72 -40.10 5.46
C GLU A 117 -16.92 -41.06 5.61
N GLU A 118 -18.02 -40.58 6.21
CA GLU A 118 -19.26 -41.35 6.35
C GLU A 118 -19.92 -41.65 5.00
N GLN A 119 -19.95 -40.68 4.08
CA GLN A 119 -20.46 -40.87 2.72
C GLN A 119 -19.62 -41.91 1.96
N ILE A 120 -18.29 -41.84 2.07
CA ILE A 120 -17.37 -42.81 1.47
C ILE A 120 -17.63 -44.22 2.03
N LYS A 121 -17.71 -44.37 3.36
CA LYS A 121 -18.02 -45.66 4.01
C LYS A 121 -19.40 -46.20 3.62
N LYS A 122 -20.42 -45.34 3.54
CA LYS A 122 -21.78 -45.71 3.11
C LYS A 122 -21.77 -46.20 1.66
N ALA A 123 -21.11 -45.47 0.77
CA ALA A 123 -20.98 -45.82 -0.63
C ALA A 123 -20.24 -47.14 -0.85
N HIS A 124 -19.12 -47.34 -0.15
CA HIS A 124 -18.39 -48.61 -0.15
C HIS A 124 -19.29 -49.79 0.26
N ARG A 125 -20.01 -49.68 1.39
CA ARG A 125 -20.93 -50.75 1.84
C ARG A 125 -21.98 -51.09 0.80
N LYS A 126 -22.58 -50.07 0.16
CA LYS A 126 -23.59 -50.26 -0.89
C LYS A 126 -23.00 -50.95 -2.13
N LYS A 127 -21.83 -50.50 -2.61
CA LYS A 127 -21.14 -51.07 -3.77
C LYS A 127 -20.66 -52.51 -3.52
N VAL A 128 -20.14 -52.81 -2.33
CA VAL A 128 -19.76 -54.16 -1.91
C VAL A 128 -20.97 -55.09 -1.93
N LEU A 129 -22.11 -54.71 -1.37
CA LEU A 129 -23.32 -55.54 -1.38
C LEU A 129 -23.85 -55.81 -2.81
N LYS A 130 -23.66 -54.87 -3.73
CA LYS A 130 -24.10 -54.99 -5.12
C LYS A 130 -23.18 -55.86 -5.96
N HIS A 131 -21.86 -55.69 -5.82
CA HIS A 131 -20.85 -56.34 -6.67
C HIS A 131 -20.05 -57.44 -5.95
N HIS A 132 -20.53 -57.93 -4.81
CA HIS A 132 -19.87 -59.02 -4.07
C HIS A 132 -19.70 -60.25 -4.97
N PRO A 133 -18.52 -60.91 -4.96
CA PRO A 133 -18.27 -62.11 -5.78
C PRO A 133 -19.32 -63.20 -5.56
N ASP A 134 -19.68 -63.46 -4.30
CA ASP A 134 -20.70 -64.46 -3.92
C ASP A 134 -22.09 -64.19 -4.56
N LYS A 135 -22.52 -62.93 -4.61
CA LYS A 135 -23.82 -62.54 -5.21
C LYS A 135 -23.78 -62.63 -6.73
N LYS A 136 -22.64 -62.32 -7.35
CA LYS A 136 -22.42 -62.45 -8.80
C LYS A 136 -22.37 -63.92 -9.23
N ALA A 137 -21.68 -64.76 -8.45
CA ALA A 137 -21.61 -66.20 -8.66
C ALA A 137 -23.02 -66.84 -8.58
N ALA A 138 -23.84 -66.41 -7.61
CA ALA A 138 -25.25 -66.82 -7.52
C ALA A 138 -26.12 -66.38 -8.71
N GLN A 139 -25.70 -65.37 -9.48
CA GLN A 139 -26.40 -64.87 -10.68
C GLN A 139 -25.86 -65.48 -12.00
N GLY A 140 -24.92 -66.43 -11.93
CA GLY A 140 -24.37 -67.10 -13.12
C GLY A 140 -23.43 -66.23 -13.96
N ALA A 141 -22.95 -65.10 -13.42
CA ALA A 141 -21.92 -64.29 -14.05
C ALA A 141 -20.54 -64.97 -13.92
N THR A 142 -19.67 -64.77 -14.91
CA THR A 142 -18.26 -65.19 -14.86
C THR A 142 -17.54 -64.59 -13.64
N GLU A 143 -16.51 -65.29 -13.15
CA GLU A 143 -15.60 -64.94 -12.03
C GLU A 143 -14.79 -63.63 -12.26
N ASP A 144 -15.47 -62.54 -12.60
CA ASP A 144 -14.87 -61.23 -12.80
C ASP A 144 -15.00 -60.38 -11.54
N ASP A 145 -14.04 -60.62 -10.66
CA ASP A 145 -13.83 -59.90 -9.40
C ASP A 145 -13.01 -58.62 -9.60
N GLN A 146 -12.66 -58.24 -10.83
CA GLN A 146 -11.81 -57.07 -11.10
C GLN A 146 -12.49 -55.79 -10.60
N PHE A 147 -13.77 -55.61 -10.92
CA PHE A 147 -14.52 -54.44 -10.46
C PHE A 147 -14.65 -54.38 -8.93
N PHE A 148 -14.78 -55.53 -8.27
CA PHE A 148 -14.82 -55.61 -6.81
C PHE A 148 -13.48 -55.16 -6.19
N LYS A 149 -12.36 -55.57 -6.79
CA LYS A 149 -11.01 -55.10 -6.41
C LYS A 149 -10.84 -53.60 -6.67
N CYS A 150 -11.42 -53.05 -7.73
CA CYS A 150 -11.46 -51.61 -7.98
C CYS A 150 -12.21 -50.86 -6.86
N ILE A 151 -13.36 -51.38 -6.42
CA ILE A 151 -14.13 -50.80 -5.29
C ILE A 151 -13.30 -50.79 -3.99
N GLN A 152 -12.61 -51.90 -3.70
CA GLN A 152 -11.72 -51.99 -2.55
C GLN A 152 -10.60 -50.96 -2.64
N LYS A 153 -9.95 -50.85 -3.80
CA LYS A 153 -8.84 -49.91 -4.02
C LYS A 153 -9.30 -48.46 -3.91
N ALA A 154 -10.45 -48.12 -4.50
CA ALA A 154 -11.04 -46.79 -4.41
C ALA A 154 -11.31 -46.39 -2.95
N THR A 155 -11.83 -47.33 -2.15
CA THR A 155 -12.09 -47.08 -0.72
C THR A 155 -10.79 -46.92 0.06
N GLU A 156 -9.76 -47.75 -0.22
CA GLU A 156 -8.44 -47.64 0.41
C GLU A 156 -7.82 -46.25 0.17
N VAL A 157 -7.91 -45.75 -1.07
CA VAL A 157 -7.36 -44.44 -1.44
C VAL A 157 -8.17 -43.30 -0.82
N LEU A 158 -9.51 -43.35 -0.87
CA LEU A 158 -10.37 -42.26 -0.41
C LEU A 158 -10.55 -42.20 1.11
N LEU A 159 -10.36 -43.30 1.82
CA LEU A 159 -10.50 -43.34 3.29
C LEU A 159 -9.23 -42.87 4.00
N ASP A 160 -8.06 -43.11 3.41
CA ASP A 160 -6.77 -42.62 3.93
C ASP A 160 -6.62 -41.13 3.59
N PRO A 161 -6.52 -40.23 4.59
CA PRO A 161 -6.41 -38.79 4.33
C PRO A 161 -5.20 -38.39 3.48
N VAL A 162 -4.09 -39.12 3.58
CA VAL A 162 -2.86 -38.84 2.84
C VAL A 162 -3.02 -39.28 1.39
N LYS A 163 -3.47 -40.51 1.16
CA LYS A 163 -3.70 -41.03 -0.21
C LYS A 163 -4.81 -40.26 -0.93
N ARG A 164 -5.89 -39.92 -0.21
CA ARG A 164 -6.97 -39.09 -0.74
C ARG A 164 -6.43 -37.73 -1.19
N ARG A 165 -5.59 -37.09 -0.38
CA ARG A 165 -4.98 -35.81 -0.75
C ARG A 165 -4.06 -35.93 -1.96
N GLN A 166 -3.27 -37.01 -2.06
CA GLN A 166 -2.44 -37.26 -3.24
C GLN A 166 -3.29 -37.42 -4.50
N TYR A 167 -4.39 -38.17 -4.41
CA TYR A 167 -5.35 -38.36 -5.50
C TYR A 167 -6.07 -37.05 -5.88
N ASP A 168 -6.63 -36.33 -4.91
CA ASP A 168 -7.30 -35.04 -5.11
C ASP A 168 -6.36 -33.98 -5.71
N SER A 169 -5.04 -34.14 -5.58
CA SER A 169 -4.04 -33.24 -6.20
C SER A 169 -3.96 -33.36 -7.73
N VAL A 170 -4.51 -34.43 -8.31
CA VAL A 170 -4.50 -34.70 -9.75
C VAL A 170 -5.90 -34.97 -10.32
N ASP A 171 -6.95 -34.71 -9.54
CA ASP A 171 -8.34 -34.87 -9.97
C ASP A 171 -8.76 -33.76 -10.95
N GLU A 172 -8.54 -34.03 -12.23
CA GLU A 172 -8.84 -33.12 -13.36
C GLU A 172 -10.35 -32.88 -13.53
N GLU A 173 -11.22 -33.85 -13.20
CA GLU A 173 -12.67 -33.68 -13.35
C GLU A 173 -13.25 -32.64 -12.37
N ALA A 174 -12.57 -32.44 -11.24
CA ALA A 174 -12.94 -31.42 -10.28
C ALA A 174 -12.41 -30.02 -10.64
N ASP A 175 -11.57 -29.89 -11.68
CA ASP A 175 -11.06 -28.62 -12.15
C ASP A 175 -12.08 -27.90 -13.03
N VAL A 176 -12.19 -26.58 -12.84
CA VAL A 176 -13.11 -25.73 -13.60
C VAL A 176 -12.29 -24.99 -14.64
N GLU A 177 -12.54 -25.29 -15.91
CA GLU A 177 -11.85 -24.62 -17.01
C GLU A 177 -12.11 -23.11 -17.03
N PRO A 178 -11.12 -22.29 -17.44
CA PRO A 178 -11.30 -20.87 -17.59
C PRO A 178 -12.39 -20.55 -18.63
N PRO A 179 -13.21 -19.50 -18.42
CA PRO A 179 -14.30 -19.18 -19.32
C PRO A 179 -13.78 -18.79 -20.70
N THR A 180 -14.40 -19.34 -21.74
CA THR A 180 -14.10 -18.99 -23.12
C THR A 180 -14.58 -17.56 -23.44
N LYS A 181 -13.93 -16.91 -24.41
CA LYS A 181 -14.35 -15.56 -24.89
C LYS A 181 -15.83 -15.51 -25.27
N LYS A 182 -16.37 -16.59 -25.87
CA LYS A 182 -17.80 -16.69 -26.23
C LYS A 182 -18.71 -16.72 -25.00
N GLN A 183 -18.32 -17.40 -23.92
CA GLN A 183 -19.08 -17.42 -22.67
C GLN A 183 -19.07 -16.06 -21.98
N LEU A 184 -17.92 -15.36 -22.01
CA LEU A 184 -17.79 -14.01 -21.47
C LEU A 184 -18.63 -12.97 -22.24
N GLN A 185 -18.77 -13.12 -23.56
CA GLN A 185 -19.59 -12.23 -24.40
C GLN A 185 -21.10 -12.47 -24.31
N LYS A 186 -21.53 -13.70 -24.01
CA LYS A 186 -22.95 -14.06 -23.96
C LYS A 186 -23.62 -13.73 -22.63
N GLY A 187 -22.85 -13.56 -21.56
CA GLY A 187 -23.41 -13.22 -20.26
C GLY A 187 -23.40 -11.70 -20.06
N GLY A 188 -24.47 -11.15 -19.48
CA GLY A 188 -24.54 -9.72 -19.15
C GLY A 188 -23.46 -9.27 -18.14
N ASP A 189 -23.56 -8.03 -17.68
CA ASP A 189 -22.51 -7.28 -16.96
C ASP A 189 -21.87 -7.99 -15.74
N ASN A 190 -22.57 -8.90 -15.07
CA ASN A 190 -22.04 -9.64 -13.91
C ASN A 190 -21.59 -11.09 -14.21
N SER A 191 -21.67 -11.51 -15.47
CA SER A 191 -21.33 -12.88 -15.86
C SER A 191 -19.83 -13.14 -15.76
N TYR A 192 -19.01 -12.16 -16.09
CA TYR A 192 -17.54 -12.22 -16.04
C TYR A 192 -17.06 -12.61 -14.63
N TYR A 193 -17.47 -11.85 -13.60
CA TYR A 193 -17.08 -12.08 -12.22
C TYR A 193 -17.60 -13.43 -11.69
N LYS A 194 -18.83 -13.80 -12.04
CA LYS A 194 -19.41 -15.09 -11.63
C LYS A 194 -18.68 -16.28 -12.24
N LEU A 195 -18.25 -16.19 -13.50
CA LEU A 195 -17.53 -17.27 -14.18
C LEU A 195 -16.11 -17.42 -13.62
N TRP A 196 -15.35 -16.32 -13.53
CA TRP A 196 -14.00 -16.36 -12.96
C TRP A 196 -13.99 -16.70 -11.47
N SER A 197 -14.98 -16.25 -10.70
CA SER A 197 -15.13 -16.63 -9.29
C SER A 197 -15.23 -18.15 -9.10
N LYS A 198 -15.93 -18.88 -10.00
CA LYS A 198 -16.00 -20.35 -9.94
C LYS A 198 -14.64 -21.00 -10.18
N VAL A 199 -13.88 -20.48 -11.15
CA VAL A 199 -12.52 -20.96 -11.46
C VAL A 199 -11.62 -20.79 -10.26
N PHE A 200 -11.51 -19.57 -9.73
CA PHE A 200 -10.65 -19.30 -8.58
C PHE A 200 -11.12 -20.00 -7.30
N LYS A 201 -12.43 -20.22 -7.12
CA LYS A 201 -12.94 -21.04 -6.01
C LYS A 201 -12.54 -22.51 -6.14
N SER A 202 -12.48 -23.03 -7.38
CA SER A 202 -11.98 -24.38 -7.63
C SER A 202 -10.49 -24.48 -7.31
N GLU A 203 -9.70 -23.50 -7.76
CA GLU A 203 -8.25 -23.45 -7.49
C GLU A 203 -7.92 -23.21 -6.01
N ALA A 204 -8.77 -22.47 -5.30
CA ALA A 204 -8.55 -22.10 -3.90
C ALA A 204 -8.46 -23.32 -2.97
N ARG A 205 -9.05 -24.47 -3.38
CA ARG A 205 -8.96 -25.73 -2.62
C ARG A 205 -7.51 -26.19 -2.44
N PHE A 206 -6.61 -25.77 -3.34
CA PHE A 206 -5.20 -26.14 -3.32
C PHE A 206 -4.32 -25.20 -2.50
N SER A 207 -4.86 -24.11 -1.94
CA SER A 207 -4.06 -23.16 -1.20
C SER A 207 -3.57 -23.73 0.13
N LYS A 208 -2.32 -23.45 0.50
CA LYS A 208 -1.82 -23.63 1.87
C LYS A 208 -2.14 -22.45 2.79
N THR A 209 -2.40 -21.28 2.21
CA THR A 209 -2.57 -20.02 2.94
C THR A 209 -4.05 -19.67 3.03
N HIS A 210 -4.53 -19.40 4.24
CA HIS A 210 -5.92 -19.02 4.49
C HIS A 210 -5.98 -17.76 5.37
N PRO A 211 -7.00 -16.89 5.21
CA PRO A 211 -8.12 -17.01 4.28
C PRO A 211 -7.74 -16.72 2.82
N VAL A 212 -8.40 -17.39 1.87
CA VAL A 212 -8.21 -17.13 0.43
C VAL A 212 -9.10 -15.96 0.00
N PRO A 213 -8.55 -14.87 -0.55
CA PRO A 213 -9.34 -13.75 -1.04
C PRO A 213 -10.30 -14.17 -2.17
N THR A 214 -11.52 -13.64 -2.13
CA THR A 214 -12.52 -13.86 -3.18
C THR A 214 -12.26 -12.99 -4.39
N PHE A 215 -12.69 -13.41 -5.59
CA PHE A 215 -12.57 -12.60 -6.80
C PHE A 215 -13.35 -11.27 -6.74
N GLY A 216 -14.38 -11.21 -5.90
CA GLY A 216 -15.25 -10.05 -5.74
C GLY A 216 -16.26 -9.89 -6.87
N ASP A 217 -16.74 -8.66 -7.02
CA ASP A 217 -17.73 -8.20 -7.98
C ASP A 217 -17.26 -6.90 -8.67
N VAL A 218 -18.11 -6.33 -9.52
CA VAL A 218 -17.84 -5.08 -10.25
C VAL A 218 -17.60 -3.86 -9.36
N ASN A 219 -18.13 -3.87 -8.13
CA ASN A 219 -18.05 -2.75 -7.19
C ASN A 219 -16.94 -2.90 -6.17
N SER A 220 -16.14 -3.96 -6.27
CA SER A 220 -15.05 -4.24 -5.34
C SER A 220 -14.03 -3.11 -5.35
N SER A 221 -13.53 -2.76 -4.16
CA SER A 221 -12.56 -1.69 -3.98
C SER A 221 -11.22 -2.04 -4.66
N LYS A 222 -10.44 -1.00 -4.95
CA LYS A 222 -9.09 -1.18 -5.51
C LYS A 222 -8.22 -2.07 -4.62
N GLU A 223 -8.25 -1.83 -3.31
CA GLU A 223 -7.51 -2.62 -2.31
C GLU A 223 -7.90 -4.09 -2.36
N HIS A 224 -9.21 -4.41 -2.40
CA HIS A 224 -9.68 -5.79 -2.48
C HIS A 224 -9.18 -6.49 -3.75
N VAL A 225 -9.19 -5.79 -4.89
CA VAL A 225 -8.71 -6.32 -6.16
C VAL A 225 -7.19 -6.52 -6.11
N GLU A 226 -6.44 -5.57 -5.59
CA GLU A 226 -4.99 -5.68 -5.42
C GLU A 226 -4.61 -6.84 -4.49
N ASP A 227 -5.27 -6.99 -3.34
CA ASP A 227 -5.07 -8.09 -2.40
C ASP A 227 -5.35 -9.45 -3.05
N PHE A 228 -6.43 -9.55 -3.83
CA PHE A 228 -6.74 -10.75 -4.59
C PHE A 228 -5.60 -11.10 -5.54
N TYR A 229 -5.21 -10.20 -6.45
CA TYR A 229 -4.17 -10.52 -7.44
C TYR A 229 -2.81 -10.77 -6.77
N ASN A 230 -2.45 -10.02 -5.73
CA ASN A 230 -1.22 -10.23 -4.96
C ASN A 230 -1.18 -11.61 -4.30
N PHE A 231 -2.29 -12.06 -3.72
CA PHE A 231 -2.40 -13.40 -3.16
C PHE A 231 -2.19 -14.47 -4.25
N TRP A 232 -2.85 -14.34 -5.40
CA TRP A 232 -2.79 -15.33 -6.47
C TRP A 232 -1.45 -15.34 -7.23
N TYR A 233 -0.77 -14.20 -7.38
CA TYR A 233 0.60 -14.18 -7.93
C TYR A 233 1.61 -14.86 -7.00
N ASN A 234 1.33 -14.90 -5.69
CA ASN A 234 2.13 -15.57 -4.67
C ASN A 234 1.48 -16.86 -4.17
N PHE A 235 0.61 -17.48 -4.98
CA PHE A 235 -0.15 -18.64 -4.57
C PHE A 235 0.76 -19.83 -4.21
N ASP A 236 0.61 -20.34 -2.99
CA ASP A 236 1.31 -21.54 -2.54
C ASP A 236 0.37 -22.75 -2.54
N SER A 237 0.56 -23.62 -3.53
CA SER A 237 -0.24 -24.82 -3.74
C SER A 237 0.27 -26.00 -2.90
N TRP A 238 -0.63 -26.74 -2.27
CA TRP A 238 -0.29 -28.03 -1.66
C TRP A 238 -0.28 -29.22 -2.62
N ARG A 239 -0.68 -29.06 -3.89
CA ARG A 239 -0.67 -30.16 -4.86
C ARG A 239 0.70 -30.85 -4.88
N SER A 240 0.72 -32.16 -4.62
CA SER A 240 1.96 -32.93 -4.55
C SER A 240 2.30 -33.63 -5.86
N PHE A 241 1.28 -34.03 -6.65
CA PHE A 241 1.40 -34.85 -7.86
C PHE A 241 2.01 -36.24 -7.60
N GLU A 242 2.05 -36.67 -6.34
CA GLU A 242 2.66 -37.93 -5.91
C GLU A 242 1.85 -39.16 -6.31
N TYR A 243 0.55 -39.02 -6.52
CA TYR A 243 -0.30 -40.10 -7.03
C TYR A 243 0.16 -40.63 -8.41
N LEU A 244 0.86 -39.79 -9.19
CA LEU A 244 1.41 -40.14 -10.50
C LEU A 244 2.81 -40.77 -10.44
N ASP A 245 3.38 -40.96 -9.24
CA ASP A 245 4.67 -41.62 -9.08
C ASP A 245 4.61 -43.06 -9.61
N GLU A 246 5.69 -43.51 -10.27
CA GLU A 246 5.86 -44.92 -10.61
C GLU A 246 6.08 -45.72 -9.33
N ASP A 247 5.42 -46.87 -9.20
CA ASP A 247 5.55 -47.72 -8.02
C ASP A 247 7.00 -48.19 -7.91
N VAL A 248 7.57 -48.07 -6.71
CA VAL A 248 8.90 -48.60 -6.39
C VAL A 248 8.68 -50.02 -5.90
N PRO A 249 8.99 -51.07 -6.69
CA PRO A 249 8.81 -52.44 -6.22
C PRO A 249 9.72 -52.67 -5.00
N ASP A 250 9.15 -53.10 -3.88
CA ASP A 250 9.90 -53.41 -2.66
C ASP A 250 10.71 -54.72 -2.80
N ASP A 251 10.51 -55.49 -3.87
CA ASP A 251 11.22 -56.74 -4.21
C ASP A 251 12.69 -56.53 -4.63
N ASN A 252 13.31 -55.40 -4.32
CA ASN A 252 14.56 -55.01 -4.96
C ASN A 252 15.81 -55.42 -4.19
N GLU A 253 16.56 -56.36 -4.77
CA GLU A 253 17.91 -56.77 -4.36
C GLU A 253 18.96 -55.63 -4.47
N ASN A 254 18.64 -54.50 -5.13
CA ASN A 254 19.61 -53.41 -5.34
C ASN A 254 19.09 -51.99 -4.95
N ARG A 255 19.71 -51.42 -3.91
CA ARG A 255 19.46 -50.07 -3.38
C ARG A 255 19.56 -48.95 -4.43
N ASP A 256 20.42 -49.10 -5.44
CA ASP A 256 20.61 -48.08 -6.47
C ASP A 256 19.41 -47.93 -7.39
N GLN A 257 18.69 -49.03 -7.69
CA GLN A 257 17.50 -48.98 -8.52
C GLN A 257 16.35 -48.28 -7.78
N LYS A 258 16.17 -48.53 -6.48
CA LYS A 258 15.20 -47.77 -5.64
C LYS A 258 15.48 -46.27 -5.69
N ARG A 259 16.73 -45.86 -5.46
CA ARG A 259 17.14 -44.45 -5.51
C ARG A 259 16.95 -43.84 -6.89
N HIS A 260 17.15 -44.62 -7.96
CA HIS A 260 16.93 -44.16 -9.33
C HIS A 260 15.45 -43.84 -9.60
N VAL A 261 14.54 -44.73 -9.19
CA VAL A 261 13.08 -44.53 -9.36
C VAL A 261 12.59 -43.35 -8.52
N GLU A 262 13.01 -43.26 -7.26
CA GLU A 262 12.66 -42.12 -6.38
C GLU A 262 13.12 -40.78 -6.97
N ARG A 263 14.32 -40.73 -7.57
CA ARG A 263 14.82 -39.53 -8.27
C ARG A 263 14.00 -39.20 -9.51
N LYS A 264 13.59 -40.22 -10.29
CA LYS A 264 12.73 -40.05 -11.47
C LYS A 264 11.38 -39.46 -11.06
N ASN A 265 10.76 -40.03 -10.03
CA ASN A 265 9.50 -39.55 -9.45
C ASN A 265 9.63 -38.12 -8.92
N ALA A 266 10.68 -37.79 -8.16
CA ALA A 266 10.92 -36.44 -7.67
C ALA A 266 11.05 -35.40 -8.80
N ASN A 267 11.76 -35.76 -9.88
CA ASN A 267 11.90 -34.89 -11.05
C ASN A 267 10.56 -34.72 -11.80
N ALA A 268 9.77 -35.79 -11.93
CA ALA A 268 8.44 -35.73 -12.55
C ALA A 268 7.50 -34.82 -11.74
N ARG A 269 7.46 -34.94 -10.41
CA ARG A 269 6.68 -34.05 -9.54
C ARG A 269 7.15 -32.60 -9.67
N LYS A 270 8.46 -32.34 -9.69
CA LYS A 270 9.00 -30.98 -9.87
C LYS A 270 8.56 -30.38 -11.20
N LYS A 271 8.58 -31.16 -12.28
CA LYS A 271 8.10 -30.73 -13.60
C LYS A 271 6.61 -30.40 -13.56
N LYS A 272 5.77 -31.29 -13.02
CA LYS A 272 4.32 -31.07 -12.88
C LYS A 272 3.96 -29.84 -12.04
N LYS A 273 4.67 -29.62 -10.93
CA LYS A 273 4.51 -28.39 -10.14
C LYS A 273 4.88 -27.12 -10.91
N ALA A 274 5.95 -27.17 -11.72
CA ALA A 274 6.33 -26.04 -12.55
C ALA A 274 5.28 -25.76 -13.65
N GLU A 275 4.74 -26.82 -14.27
CA GLU A 275 3.66 -26.72 -15.26
C GLU A 275 2.37 -26.15 -14.65
N ASP A 276 1.97 -26.61 -13.47
CA ASP A 276 0.78 -26.10 -12.76
C ASP A 276 0.95 -24.64 -12.34
N ASN A 277 2.12 -24.26 -11.82
CA ASN A 277 2.42 -22.85 -11.51
C ASN A 277 2.40 -21.96 -12.77
N ALA A 278 2.87 -22.47 -13.91
CA ALA A 278 2.81 -21.74 -15.18
C ALA A 278 1.37 -21.61 -15.69
N ARG A 279 0.57 -22.69 -15.56
CA ARG A 279 -0.87 -22.69 -15.88
C ARG A 279 -1.63 -21.66 -15.04
N LEU A 280 -1.40 -21.64 -13.73
CA LEU A 280 -2.07 -20.69 -12.82
C LEU A 280 -1.68 -19.24 -13.11
N ARG A 281 -0.41 -18.97 -13.43
CA ARG A 281 0.03 -17.63 -13.87
C ARG A 281 -0.68 -17.18 -15.13
N LYS A 282 -0.74 -18.05 -16.15
CA LYS A 282 -1.46 -17.77 -17.39
C LYS A 282 -2.94 -17.47 -17.13
N LEU A 283 -3.58 -18.27 -16.27
CA LEU A 283 -4.97 -18.08 -15.86
C LEU A 283 -5.19 -16.72 -15.19
N LEU A 284 -4.27 -16.33 -14.31
CA LEU A 284 -4.32 -15.03 -13.64
C LEU A 284 -4.09 -13.85 -14.59
N ASP A 285 -3.17 -14.00 -15.55
CA ASP A 285 -2.91 -12.99 -16.57
C ASP A 285 -4.12 -12.81 -17.49
N ASP A 286 -4.74 -13.92 -17.94
CA ASP A 286 -5.96 -13.92 -18.74
C ASP A 286 -7.13 -13.26 -17.99
N ALA A 287 -7.27 -13.53 -16.68
CA ALA A 287 -8.24 -12.86 -15.84
C ALA A 287 -7.93 -11.35 -15.74
N SER A 288 -6.70 -10.97 -15.37
CA SER A 288 -6.32 -9.55 -15.21
C SER A 288 -6.51 -8.72 -16.49
N ALA A 289 -6.25 -9.31 -17.66
CA ALA A 289 -6.45 -8.65 -18.95
C ALA A 289 -7.93 -8.41 -19.26
N GLY A 290 -8.80 -9.32 -18.81
CA GLY A 290 -10.25 -9.21 -18.94
C GLY A 290 -10.90 -8.25 -17.94
N ASP A 291 -10.32 -8.07 -16.76
CA ASP A 291 -10.92 -7.37 -15.63
C ASP A 291 -11.11 -5.86 -15.89
N GLU A 292 -12.36 -5.40 -15.89
CA GLU A 292 -12.74 -4.01 -16.12
C GLU A 292 -12.35 -3.09 -14.96
N ARG A 293 -12.29 -3.61 -13.73
CA ARG A 293 -11.91 -2.85 -12.53
C ARG A 293 -10.46 -2.39 -12.64
N ILE A 294 -9.57 -3.30 -13.05
CA ILE A 294 -8.16 -2.98 -13.29
C ILE A 294 -8.02 -1.91 -14.38
N LYS A 295 -8.78 -2.02 -15.46
CA LYS A 295 -8.80 -0.99 -16.53
C LYS A 295 -9.25 0.35 -15.98
N ARG A 296 -10.32 0.37 -15.17
CA ARG A 296 -10.82 1.58 -14.51
C ARG A 296 -9.77 2.20 -13.60
N PHE A 297 -9.15 1.43 -12.71
CA PHE A 297 -8.10 1.92 -11.81
C PHE A 297 -6.88 2.45 -12.57
N ARG A 298 -6.49 1.80 -13.66
CA ARG A 298 -5.39 2.28 -14.52
C ARG A 298 -5.75 3.59 -15.22
N GLN A 299 -6.98 3.73 -15.71
CA GLN A 299 -7.46 4.97 -16.33
C GLN A 299 -7.53 6.11 -15.31
N GLU A 300 -8.11 5.86 -14.12
CA GLU A 300 -8.16 6.81 -13.01
C GLU A 300 -6.76 7.25 -12.58
N ALA A 301 -5.81 6.31 -12.43
CA ALA A 301 -4.43 6.62 -12.07
C ALA A 301 -3.71 7.45 -13.14
N ASN A 302 -3.90 7.12 -14.42
CA ASN A 302 -3.35 7.89 -15.54
C ASN A 302 -3.96 9.29 -15.61
N ALA A 303 -5.28 9.41 -15.41
CA ALA A 303 -5.98 10.69 -15.37
C ALA A 303 -5.49 11.56 -14.20
N ALA A 304 -5.34 10.99 -13.01
CA ALA A 304 -4.79 11.68 -11.84
C ALA A 304 -3.34 12.14 -12.07
N LYS A 305 -2.51 11.29 -12.68
CA LYS A 305 -1.12 11.64 -13.04
C LYS A 305 -1.07 12.76 -14.08
N ASN A 306 -1.90 12.69 -15.12
CA ASN A 306 -2.00 13.73 -16.15
C ASN A 306 -2.52 15.04 -15.57
N LYS A 307 -3.56 15.00 -14.72
CA LYS A 307 -4.06 16.16 -14.00
C LYS A 307 -2.97 16.81 -13.16
N LYS A 308 -2.25 16.03 -12.34
CA LYS A 308 -1.11 16.53 -11.54
C LYS A 308 -0.02 17.16 -12.41
N ARG A 309 0.26 16.60 -13.59
CA ARG A 309 1.22 17.16 -14.54
C ARG A 309 0.74 18.50 -15.10
N LEU A 310 -0.52 18.57 -15.56
CA LEU A 310 -1.13 19.78 -16.10
C LEU A 310 -1.24 20.89 -15.03
N ASP A 311 -1.61 20.54 -13.80
CA ASP A 311 -1.68 21.47 -12.68
C ASP A 311 -0.29 22.03 -12.34
N LYS A 312 0.75 21.19 -12.37
CA LYS A 312 2.14 21.62 -12.18
C LYS A 312 2.60 22.55 -13.30
N GLU A 313 2.33 22.20 -14.56
CA GLU A 313 2.71 23.01 -15.72
C GLU A 313 1.96 24.35 -15.74
N ALA A 314 0.69 24.38 -15.36
CA ALA A 314 -0.09 25.60 -15.20
C ALA A 314 0.43 26.47 -14.04
N ALA A 315 0.85 25.87 -12.92
CA ALA A 315 1.47 26.60 -11.81
C ALA A 315 2.83 27.19 -12.21
N GLU A 316 3.66 26.43 -12.93
CA GLU A 316 4.93 26.92 -13.48
C GLU A 316 4.72 28.06 -14.48
N LYS A 317 3.72 27.94 -15.37
CA LYS A 317 3.36 29.01 -16.32
C LYS A 317 2.88 30.28 -15.60
N ARG A 318 1.99 30.17 -14.61
CA ARG A 318 1.55 31.32 -13.80
C ARG A 318 2.72 31.97 -13.05
N ALA A 319 3.60 31.17 -12.46
CA ALA A 319 4.78 31.68 -11.78
C ALA A 319 5.76 32.38 -12.74
N ALA A 320 5.92 31.87 -13.97
CA ALA A 320 6.72 32.50 -15.01
C ALA A 320 6.10 33.84 -15.49
N GLU A 321 4.78 33.86 -15.71
CA GLU A 321 4.04 35.08 -16.09
C GLU A 321 4.09 36.13 -14.97
N GLU A 322 3.93 35.73 -13.71
CA GLU A 322 4.03 36.62 -12.55
C GLU A 322 5.46 37.14 -12.36
N ALA A 323 6.48 36.29 -12.53
CA ALA A 323 7.88 36.70 -12.48
C ALA A 323 8.23 37.64 -13.65
N GLN A 324 7.70 37.40 -14.84
CA GLN A 324 7.88 38.29 -15.99
C GLN A 324 7.19 39.64 -15.75
N SER A 325 5.94 39.63 -15.29
CA SER A 325 5.19 40.84 -14.94
C SER A 325 5.89 41.65 -13.85
N LYS A 326 6.44 40.98 -12.82
CA LYS A 326 7.22 41.63 -11.77
C LYS A 326 8.52 42.24 -12.31
N LYS A 327 9.25 41.53 -13.18
CA LYS A 327 10.46 42.06 -13.85
C LYS A 327 10.14 43.25 -14.75
N GLU A 328 9.05 43.20 -15.51
CA GLU A 328 8.59 44.30 -16.35
C GLU A 328 8.17 45.52 -15.51
N ALA A 329 7.47 45.30 -14.39
CA ALA A 329 7.09 46.35 -13.45
C ALA A 329 8.31 46.99 -12.77
N GLU A 330 9.28 46.19 -12.31
CA GLU A 330 10.55 46.69 -11.75
C GLU A 330 11.37 47.44 -12.80
N ALA A 331 11.46 46.94 -14.04
CA ALA A 331 12.16 47.63 -15.11
C ALA A 331 11.49 48.95 -15.49
N LYS A 332 10.15 49.01 -15.49
CA LYS A 332 9.41 50.25 -15.73
C LYS A 332 9.60 51.25 -14.59
N ALA A 333 9.50 50.79 -13.34
CA ALA A 333 9.75 51.62 -12.16
C ALA A 333 11.20 52.14 -12.11
N ALA A 334 12.18 51.32 -12.50
CA ALA A 334 13.58 51.74 -12.58
C ALA A 334 13.79 52.80 -13.67
N LYS A 335 13.17 52.65 -14.85
CA LYS A 335 13.20 53.67 -15.91
C LYS A 335 12.54 54.98 -15.48
N GLU A 336 11.36 54.91 -14.87
CA GLU A 336 10.67 56.10 -14.35
C GLU A 336 11.48 56.80 -13.23
N ALA A 337 12.13 56.03 -12.36
CA ALA A 337 13.00 56.58 -11.31
C ALA A 337 14.27 57.24 -11.90
N GLU A 338 14.89 56.64 -12.93
CA GLU A 338 16.05 57.21 -13.61
C GLU A 338 15.69 58.50 -14.35
N GLU A 339 14.55 58.53 -15.05
CA GLU A 339 14.05 59.71 -15.74
C GLU A 339 13.75 60.85 -14.75
N LYS A 340 13.08 60.53 -13.64
CA LYS A 340 12.83 61.49 -12.55
C LYS A 340 14.14 62.02 -11.96
N ALA A 341 15.10 61.16 -11.67
CA ALA A 341 16.41 61.56 -11.15
C ALA A 341 17.19 62.45 -12.14
N LYS A 342 17.05 62.22 -13.45
CA LYS A 342 17.62 63.09 -14.48
C LYS A 342 16.95 64.45 -14.48
N THR A 343 15.61 64.51 -14.42
CA THR A 343 14.88 65.79 -14.34
C THR A 343 15.24 66.58 -13.08
N ASP A 344 15.37 65.92 -11.93
CA ASP A 344 15.75 66.55 -10.66
C ASP A 344 17.20 67.08 -10.70
N ARG A 345 18.13 66.35 -11.31
CA ARG A 345 19.52 66.82 -11.51
C ARG A 345 19.59 68.05 -12.41
N ASP A 346 18.82 68.08 -13.49
CA ASP A 346 18.80 69.21 -14.41
C ASP A 346 18.13 70.44 -13.78
N ALA A 347 17.09 70.24 -12.97
CA ALA A 347 16.47 71.29 -12.16
C ALA A 347 17.45 71.84 -11.10
N ALA A 348 18.18 70.96 -10.40
CA ALA A 348 19.17 71.36 -9.40
C ALA A 348 20.35 72.15 -10.02
N LYS A 349 20.81 71.76 -11.22
CA LYS A 349 21.83 72.52 -11.97
C LYS A 349 21.34 73.92 -12.32
N LYS A 350 20.11 74.05 -12.83
CA LYS A 350 19.50 75.35 -13.15
C LYS A 350 19.35 76.24 -11.91
N ALA A 351 18.91 75.67 -10.79
CA ALA A 351 18.78 76.40 -9.52
C ALA A 351 20.14 76.90 -9.00
N LYS A 352 21.19 76.07 -9.09
CA LYS A 352 22.55 76.43 -8.66
C LYS A 352 23.16 77.56 -9.51
N GLU A 353 22.95 77.54 -10.83
CA GLU A 353 23.41 78.63 -11.71
C GLU A 353 22.61 79.93 -11.49
N ALA A 354 21.30 79.84 -11.24
CA ALA A 354 20.49 81.01 -10.89
C ALA A 354 20.97 81.66 -9.57
N ALA A 355 21.27 80.86 -8.54
CA ALA A 355 21.79 81.34 -7.26
C ALA A 355 23.15 82.03 -7.39
N LYS A 356 24.09 81.46 -8.16
CA LYS A 356 25.40 82.10 -8.44
C LYS A 356 25.25 83.46 -9.14
N ASN A 357 24.31 83.55 -10.09
CA ASN A 357 24.06 84.79 -10.83
C ASN A 357 23.41 85.86 -9.93
N ALA A 358 22.54 85.47 -9.00
CA ALA A 358 21.98 86.38 -7.99
C ALA A 358 23.06 86.96 -7.07
N VAL A 359 23.95 86.12 -6.53
CA VAL A 359 25.07 86.57 -5.68
C VAL A 359 25.99 87.54 -6.41
N LYS A 360 26.33 87.26 -7.68
CA LYS A 360 27.15 88.18 -8.50
C LYS A 360 26.50 89.54 -8.68
N LYS A 361 25.18 89.59 -8.91
CA LYS A 361 24.42 90.85 -9.01
C LYS A 361 24.45 91.61 -7.69
N ASN A 362 24.20 90.94 -6.57
CA ASN A 362 24.18 91.57 -5.25
C ASN A 362 25.57 92.10 -4.85
N LYS A 363 26.66 91.37 -5.12
CA LYS A 363 28.03 91.88 -4.90
C LYS A 363 28.36 93.13 -5.72
N ARG A 364 27.79 93.28 -6.92
CA ARG A 364 27.93 94.51 -7.72
C ARG A 364 27.20 95.68 -7.09
N VAL A 365 26.00 95.46 -6.54
CA VAL A 365 25.24 96.50 -5.81
C VAL A 365 26.05 97.01 -4.61
N LEU A 366 26.67 96.10 -3.85
CA LEU A 366 27.54 96.48 -2.72
C LEU A 366 28.70 97.39 -3.16
N LYS A 367 29.45 97.01 -4.21
CA LYS A 367 30.54 97.86 -4.75
C LYS A 367 30.03 99.17 -5.36
N GLY A 368 28.85 99.14 -5.99
CA GLY A 368 28.20 100.33 -6.54
C GLY A 368 27.85 101.35 -5.46
N SER A 369 27.34 100.90 -4.31
CA SER A 369 26.89 101.80 -3.25
C SER A 369 27.97 102.75 -2.74
N VAL A 370 29.21 102.28 -2.56
CA VAL A 370 30.31 103.16 -2.12
C VAL A 370 30.80 104.11 -3.21
N LYS A 371 30.64 103.73 -4.48
CA LYS A 371 30.88 104.63 -5.62
C LYS A 371 29.80 105.71 -5.70
N ASP A 372 28.54 105.35 -5.49
CA ASP A 372 27.41 106.28 -5.50
C ASP A 372 27.51 107.28 -4.33
N ALA A 373 28.13 106.87 -3.21
CA ALA A 373 28.49 107.75 -2.08
C ALA A 373 29.79 108.55 -2.29
N ASN A 374 30.34 108.60 -3.50
CA ASN A 374 31.63 109.21 -3.84
C ASN A 374 32.79 108.78 -2.90
N TYR A 375 32.78 107.51 -2.48
CA TYR A 375 33.75 106.93 -1.53
C TYR A 375 33.84 107.69 -0.20
N PHE A 376 32.74 108.36 0.18
CA PHE A 376 32.59 109.15 1.39
C PHE A 376 33.56 110.34 1.50
N ALA A 377 34.02 110.88 0.36
CA ALA A 377 34.89 112.06 0.29
C ALA A 377 34.47 113.02 -0.85
N ALA A 378 34.81 114.31 -0.75
CA ALA A 378 34.49 115.30 -1.80
C ALA A 378 35.42 115.18 -3.03
N ASP A 379 36.71 114.93 -2.80
CA ASP A 379 37.73 114.62 -3.82
C ASP A 379 38.50 113.36 -3.40
N ALA A 380 37.94 112.20 -3.71
CA ALA A 380 38.54 110.92 -3.31
C ALA A 380 39.84 110.65 -4.07
N SER A 381 40.97 110.58 -3.36
CA SER A 381 42.24 110.14 -3.94
C SER A 381 42.19 108.65 -4.31
N ALA A 382 43.02 108.22 -5.26
CA ALA A 382 43.11 106.80 -5.65
C ALA A 382 43.35 105.87 -4.44
N ALA A 383 44.15 106.30 -3.46
CA ALA A 383 44.41 105.53 -2.25
C ALA A 383 43.16 105.37 -1.35
N GLN A 384 42.27 106.36 -1.31
CA GLN A 384 41.02 106.30 -0.53
C GLN A 384 39.96 105.44 -1.23
N ILE A 385 39.88 105.54 -2.55
CA ILE A 385 39.01 104.67 -3.37
C ILE A 385 39.40 103.20 -3.16
N ASP A 386 40.68 102.90 -3.23
CA ASP A 386 41.19 101.55 -3.02
C ASP A 386 40.95 101.08 -1.58
N ALA A 387 41.15 101.93 -0.57
CA ALA A 387 40.89 101.56 0.82
C ALA A 387 39.41 101.23 1.08
N VAL A 388 38.49 102.04 0.56
CA VAL A 388 37.04 101.82 0.68
C VAL A 388 36.59 100.56 -0.07
N LEU A 389 37.10 100.35 -1.28
CA LEU A 389 36.77 99.14 -2.05
C LEU A 389 37.36 97.87 -1.44
N ASN A 390 38.56 97.94 -0.86
CA ASN A 390 39.18 96.82 -0.13
C ASN A 390 38.36 96.44 1.11
N ASP A 391 37.86 97.43 1.87
CA ASP A 391 36.99 97.16 3.01
C ASP A 391 35.65 96.55 2.56
N VAL A 392 35.08 97.01 1.43
CA VAL A 392 33.87 96.39 0.84
C VAL A 392 34.14 94.94 0.44
N GLU A 393 35.29 94.66 -0.19
CA GLU A 393 35.68 93.31 -0.57
C GLU A 393 35.94 92.40 0.64
N LEU A 394 36.56 92.95 1.69
CA LEU A 394 36.77 92.27 2.94
C LEU A 394 35.42 91.87 3.56
N VAL A 395 34.49 92.81 3.68
CA VAL A 395 33.13 92.53 4.18
C VAL A 395 32.45 91.48 3.31
N GLN A 396 32.49 91.61 1.97
CA GLN A 396 31.94 90.62 1.03
C GLN A 396 32.54 89.21 1.17
N GLY A 397 33.76 89.08 1.67
CA GLY A 397 34.42 87.81 1.95
C GLY A 397 33.99 87.16 3.27
N LYS A 398 33.31 87.90 4.16
CA LYS A 398 32.88 87.45 5.50
C LYS A 398 31.39 87.13 5.62
N ILE A 399 30.60 87.53 4.63
CA ILE A 399 29.14 87.30 4.60
C ILE A 399 28.75 86.24 3.58
N ASP A 400 27.74 85.43 3.94
CA ASP A 400 27.19 84.40 3.06
C ASP A 400 26.28 85.00 1.94
N PRO A 401 25.89 84.23 0.91
CA PRO A 401 25.00 84.68 -0.16
C PRO A 401 23.69 85.38 0.27
N ASP A 402 23.08 84.94 1.36
CA ASP A 402 21.81 85.47 1.86
C ASP A 402 22.06 86.78 2.63
N GLU A 403 23.13 86.82 3.43
CA GLU A 403 23.64 88.04 4.06
C GLU A 403 24.04 89.10 3.00
N ILE A 404 24.68 88.70 1.88
CA ILE A 404 24.99 89.57 0.74
C ILE A 404 23.72 90.11 0.09
N ALA A 405 22.69 89.28 -0.09
CA ALA A 405 21.42 89.71 -0.66
C ALA A 405 20.68 90.69 0.26
N ALA A 406 20.67 90.43 1.57
CA ALA A 406 20.08 91.31 2.57
C ALA A 406 20.79 92.67 2.64
N LEU A 407 22.13 92.68 2.63
CA LEU A 407 22.91 93.91 2.63
C LEU A 407 22.74 94.69 1.32
N ALA A 408 22.77 93.99 0.18
CA ALA A 408 22.51 94.60 -1.12
C ALA A 408 21.10 95.20 -1.17
N GLY A 409 20.10 94.52 -0.62
CA GLY A 409 18.72 95.04 -0.52
C GLY A 409 18.61 96.32 0.30
N LYS A 410 19.38 96.45 1.40
CA LYS A 410 19.43 97.66 2.23
C LYS A 410 20.14 98.82 1.55
N LEU A 411 21.15 98.54 0.73
CA LEU A 411 21.95 99.56 0.03
C LEU A 411 21.35 99.97 -1.33
N ASN A 412 20.50 99.12 -1.91
CA ASN A 412 19.92 99.35 -3.23
C ASN A 412 18.95 100.55 -3.19
N GLY A 413 19.23 101.56 -4.02
CA GLY A 413 18.39 102.76 -4.14
C GLY A 413 18.70 103.87 -3.12
N LEU A 414 19.68 103.69 -2.24
CA LEU A 414 20.20 104.78 -1.42
C LEU A 414 21.12 105.68 -2.26
N THR A 415 20.98 106.99 -2.10
CA THR A 415 21.76 108.01 -2.84
C THR A 415 22.46 109.03 -1.93
N VAL A 416 22.16 109.00 -0.62
CA VAL A 416 22.75 109.86 0.39
C VAL A 416 23.97 109.16 0.99
N ALA A 417 25.13 109.81 0.93
CA ALA A 417 26.40 109.20 1.35
C ALA A 417 26.40 108.78 2.84
N ASP A 418 25.80 109.57 3.72
CA ASP A 418 25.74 109.26 5.17
C ASP A 418 24.83 108.06 5.47
N ASP A 419 23.73 107.89 4.73
CA ASP A 419 22.84 106.73 4.89
C ASP A 419 23.51 105.45 4.39
N ILE A 420 24.23 105.53 3.26
CA ILE A 420 25.04 104.42 2.74
C ILE A 420 26.13 104.05 3.74
N LYS A 421 26.82 105.05 4.32
CA LYS A 421 27.85 104.82 5.33
C LYS A 421 27.26 104.21 6.61
N GLY A 422 26.09 104.65 7.04
CA GLY A 422 25.39 104.10 8.21
C GLY A 422 25.01 102.63 8.03
N VAL A 423 24.58 102.22 6.83
CA VAL A 423 24.31 100.81 6.51
C VAL A 423 25.58 99.96 6.52
N TRP A 424 26.68 100.48 5.97
CA TRP A 424 27.98 99.80 6.00
C TRP A 424 28.55 99.70 7.43
N ALA A 425 28.51 100.78 8.21
CA ALA A 425 28.97 100.79 9.59
C ALA A 425 28.15 99.85 10.49
N GLY A 426 26.82 99.81 10.29
CA GLY A 426 25.94 98.88 10.98
C GLY A 426 26.25 97.41 10.65
N GLU A 427 26.59 97.12 9.40
CA GLU A 427 26.98 95.77 8.98
C GLU A 427 28.38 95.38 9.48
N VAL A 428 29.35 96.30 9.42
CA VAL A 428 30.69 96.11 9.99
C VAL A 428 30.59 95.83 11.49
N LYS A 429 29.77 96.59 12.22
CA LYS A 429 29.51 96.37 13.64
C LYS A 429 28.89 94.99 13.89
N ARG A 430 27.88 94.59 13.12
CA ARG A 430 27.28 93.25 13.21
C ARG A 430 28.31 92.14 13.01
N LEU A 431 29.23 92.31 12.06
CA LEU A 431 30.28 91.33 11.77
C LEU A 431 31.35 91.28 12.85
N VAL A 432 31.66 92.42 13.48
CA VAL A 432 32.52 92.48 14.66
C VAL A 432 31.86 91.79 15.86
N ASP A 433 30.60 92.10 16.14
CA ASP A 433 29.81 91.47 17.22
C ASP A 433 29.67 89.95 17.02
N ALA A 434 29.56 89.50 15.77
CA ALA A 434 29.51 88.09 15.40
C ALA A 434 30.89 87.41 15.35
N GLY A 435 31.99 88.13 15.62
CA GLY A 435 33.36 87.61 15.59
C GLY A 435 33.90 87.26 14.19
N LYS A 436 33.22 87.68 13.11
CA LYS A 436 33.60 87.42 11.72
C LYS A 436 34.62 88.43 11.17
N LEU A 437 34.78 89.58 11.82
CA LEU A 437 35.69 90.68 11.46
C LEU A 437 36.26 91.27 12.77
N LYS A 438 37.54 91.68 12.81
CA LYS A 438 38.12 92.28 14.02
C LYS A 438 37.92 93.78 14.05
N GLU A 439 37.81 94.35 15.25
CA GLU A 439 37.69 95.80 15.41
C GLU A 439 38.86 96.52 14.73
N GLY A 440 38.54 97.44 13.82
CA GLY A 440 39.52 98.17 13.01
C GLY A 440 40.05 97.43 11.78
N GLU A 441 39.48 96.29 11.35
CA GLU A 441 39.85 95.65 10.07
C GLU A 441 39.18 96.30 8.84
N ALA A 442 38.04 96.99 8.99
CA ALA A 442 37.33 97.71 7.93
C ALA A 442 37.20 99.21 8.25
N LYS A 443 38.35 99.89 8.42
CA LYS A 443 38.44 101.23 9.03
C LYS A 443 37.74 102.34 8.24
N THR A 444 37.59 102.18 6.94
CA THR A 444 36.99 103.20 6.08
C THR A 444 35.47 103.10 5.98
N LEU A 445 34.93 101.92 6.31
CA LEU A 445 33.50 101.62 6.35
C LEU A 445 32.88 101.67 7.76
N ALA A 446 33.73 101.65 8.80
CA ALA A 446 33.34 101.66 10.22
C ALA A 446 32.92 103.04 10.74
#